data_AF-A0A7J7V118-F1
#
_entry.id   AF-A0A7J7V118-F1
#
_cell.length_a   1.000
_cell.length_b   1.000
_cell.length_c   1.000
_cell.angle_alpha   90.00
_cell.angle_beta   90.00
_cell.angle_gamma   90.00
#
_symmetry.space_group_name_H-M   'P 1'
#
loop_
_entity.id
_entity.type
_entity.pdbx_description
1 polymer ?
#
loop_
_entity_poly.entity_id
_entity_poly.type
_entity_poly.pdbx_seq_one_letter_code
_entity_poly.pdbx_strand_id
1 'polypeptide(L)'
;MAAATADRGAGSPQAGDSSGGGAGGGLPSPGEQELSRRLQRLYPAVNQHETPLPRSWSPKDKYNYIGLSQGNLRVHYKGHGKNHKDAASVRATHPIPAACGIYYFEVKIVSKGRDGYMGIGLSAQGVNMNRLPGWDKHSYGYHGDDGHSFCSSGTGQPYGPTFTTGDVIGCCVNLINSTCFYTKNGHSLGIAFTDLPANLYPTVGLQTPGEIVDANFGQQPFLFDIEDYMREWRAKVQGTVHCFPISARLGEWQAVLQNMVSSYLVHHGYCATATAFARMTETPIQEEQASIKNRQKIQKLVLEGRVGEAIETTQHFYPGLLEHNPNLLFMLKCRQFVEMVNGTDSEVRSLSSRSPKSQDSYPGSPSLSPRHGPSSSHMHNTGADSPSCSNGIASSKSKQNHSKYPAPSSSSSSSASSSSSSSPSSVNYSESNSTDSTKSQPHSSTSNQETSDSEMEMEAEHYPNGVLESMSTRIVNGAYKHEDLQTDESSMDDGHPRRQLCGGNQAATERIILFGRELQALSEQLGREYGKNLAHTEMLQDAFSLLAYSDPWSCPVGQQLDPIQREPVCAALNSAILESQNLPKQPPLMLALGQASECLRLMARAGLGSCSFARVDDYLH
;
A
#
# COMPACT_ATOMS: atom_id res chain seq x y z
N MET A 1 26.20 -78.03 -5.74
CA MET A 1 25.85 -78.17 -7.18
C MET A 1 24.53 -78.92 -7.26
N ALA A 2 23.58 -78.61 -8.14
CA ALA A 2 23.47 -77.45 -9.04
C ALA A 2 21.99 -77.03 -9.14
N ALA A 3 21.73 -75.79 -9.59
CA ALA A 3 20.40 -75.19 -9.63
C ALA A 3 19.57 -75.62 -10.85
N ALA A 4 18.26 -75.81 -10.67
CA ALA A 4 17.18 -75.11 -11.39
C ALA A 4 15.80 -75.80 -11.23
N THR A 5 14.78 -75.08 -10.77
CA THR A 5 13.34 -75.32 -11.09
C THR A 5 12.48 -74.08 -10.76
N ALA A 6 11.35 -73.94 -11.45
CA ALA A 6 10.29 -72.92 -11.26
C ALA A 6 9.43 -73.20 -9.98
N ASP A 7 8.37 -72.46 -9.60
CA ASP A 7 7.43 -71.61 -10.35
C ASP A 7 6.64 -70.62 -9.44
N ARG A 8 5.83 -69.74 -10.06
CA ARG A 8 4.66 -68.95 -9.58
C ARG A 8 4.40 -68.73 -8.08
N GLY A 9 4.14 -67.45 -7.75
CA GLY A 9 3.26 -67.03 -6.66
C GLY A 9 2.88 -65.56 -6.79
N ALA A 10 1.58 -65.25 -6.86
CA ALA A 10 1.09 -63.87 -6.93
C ALA A 10 0.38 -63.48 -5.62
N GLY A 11 0.60 -62.25 -5.14
CA GLY A 11 -0.05 -61.74 -3.94
C GLY A 11 0.20 -60.25 -3.74
N SER A 12 -0.86 -59.45 -3.77
CA SER A 12 -0.84 -58.04 -3.39
C SER A 12 -0.82 -57.90 -1.86
N PRO A 13 -0.29 -56.77 -1.35
CA PRO A 13 -0.94 -56.08 -0.25
C PRO A 13 -1.34 -54.65 -0.65
N GLN A 14 -2.33 -54.10 0.05
CA GLN A 14 -2.89 -52.77 -0.21
C GLN A 14 -2.77 -51.91 1.06
N ALA A 15 -2.48 -50.62 0.86
CA ALA A 15 -2.65 -49.51 1.80
C ALA A 15 -1.87 -49.52 3.15
N GLY A 16 -1.40 -48.33 3.53
CA GLY A 16 -1.04 -48.00 4.93
C GLY A 16 0.42 -47.64 5.18
N ASP A 17 0.80 -46.40 4.90
CA ASP A 17 1.17 -45.50 6.01
C ASP A 17 0.93 -44.02 5.63
N SER A 18 0.85 -43.18 6.65
CA SER A 18 0.54 -41.76 6.59
C SER A 18 1.78 -40.91 6.85
N SER A 19 1.97 -39.84 6.06
CA SER A 19 2.82 -38.72 6.46
C SER A 19 2.27 -37.42 5.86
N GLY A 20 1.76 -36.54 6.73
CA GLY A 20 1.32 -35.21 6.33
C GLY A 20 2.54 -34.33 6.05
N GLY A 21 2.77 -33.97 4.79
CA GLY A 21 3.79 -33.00 4.40
C GLY A 21 3.43 -31.59 4.88
N GLY A 22 3.80 -31.26 6.11
CA GLY A 22 3.63 -29.91 6.65
C GLY A 22 4.36 -28.87 5.81
N ALA A 23 3.73 -27.70 5.62
CA ALA A 23 4.27 -26.60 4.82
C ALA A 23 5.46 -25.92 5.53
N GLY A 24 6.63 -26.57 5.50
CA GLY A 24 7.88 -26.01 6.01
C GLY A 24 8.31 -24.80 5.20
N GLY A 25 8.10 -23.59 5.76
CA GLY A 25 8.51 -22.31 5.19
C GLY A 25 10.03 -22.16 5.17
N GLY A 26 10.70 -22.82 4.22
CA GLY A 26 12.12 -22.59 3.95
C GLY A 26 12.35 -21.16 3.45
N LEU A 27 13.41 -20.51 3.95
CA LEU A 27 13.80 -19.19 3.47
C LEU A 27 14.08 -19.23 1.96
N PRO A 28 13.55 -18.28 1.16
CA PRO A 28 13.74 -18.27 -0.29
C PRO A 28 15.22 -18.15 -0.65
N SER A 29 15.64 -18.80 -1.74
CA SER A 29 17.06 -18.81 -2.13
C SER A 29 17.56 -17.39 -2.50
N PRO A 30 18.87 -17.11 -2.42
CA PRO A 30 19.40 -15.78 -2.74
C PRO A 30 19.00 -15.26 -4.13
N GLY A 31 18.87 -16.15 -5.12
CA GLY A 31 18.40 -15.79 -6.47
C GLY A 31 16.90 -15.44 -6.52
N GLU A 32 16.07 -16.10 -5.71
CA GLU A 32 14.63 -15.78 -5.60
C GLU A 32 14.38 -14.48 -4.82
N GLN A 33 15.23 -14.21 -3.81
CA GLN A 33 15.23 -12.92 -3.10
C GLN A 33 15.60 -11.78 -4.05
N GLU A 34 16.69 -11.91 -4.82
CA GLU A 34 17.13 -10.89 -5.79
C GLU A 34 16.12 -10.69 -6.92
N LEU A 35 15.56 -11.78 -7.49
CA LEU A 35 14.44 -11.70 -8.45
C LEU A 35 13.26 -10.92 -7.84
N SER A 36 12.86 -11.23 -6.61
CA SER A 36 11.70 -10.60 -5.99
C SER A 36 11.94 -9.12 -5.70
N ARG A 37 13.17 -8.72 -5.31
CA ARG A 37 13.59 -7.32 -5.19
C ARG A 37 13.54 -6.58 -6.53
N ARG A 38 14.05 -7.20 -7.60
CA ARG A 38 14.01 -6.62 -8.96
C ARG A 38 12.58 -6.41 -9.47
N LEU A 39 11.72 -7.42 -9.31
CA LEU A 39 10.31 -7.31 -9.67
C LEU A 39 9.57 -6.24 -8.85
N GLN A 40 9.88 -6.11 -7.55
CA GLN A 40 9.30 -5.08 -6.70
C GLN A 40 9.76 -3.66 -7.08
N ARG A 41 11.01 -3.50 -7.53
CA ARG A 41 11.56 -2.22 -8.03
C ARG A 41 10.95 -1.80 -9.36
N LEU A 42 10.79 -2.75 -10.30
CA LEU A 42 10.25 -2.47 -11.64
C LEU A 42 8.72 -2.30 -11.62
N TYR A 43 8.02 -3.13 -10.84
CA TYR A 43 6.56 -3.26 -10.87
C TYR A 43 5.92 -3.03 -9.48
N PRO A 44 6.20 -1.89 -8.80
CA PRO A 44 5.84 -1.69 -7.38
C PRO A 44 4.33 -1.64 -7.11
N ALA A 45 3.49 -1.40 -8.13
CA ALA A 45 2.03 -1.39 -8.02
C ALA A 45 1.38 -2.78 -8.21
N VAL A 46 2.14 -3.83 -8.52
CA VAL A 46 1.59 -5.17 -8.75
C VAL A 46 1.42 -5.92 -7.43
N ASN A 47 0.17 -6.11 -7.00
CA ASN A 47 -0.15 -7.09 -5.96
C ASN A 47 0.06 -8.50 -6.52
N GLN A 48 1.18 -9.14 -6.16
CA GLN A 48 1.53 -10.49 -6.62
C GLN A 48 0.69 -11.61 -6.00
N HIS A 49 -0.16 -11.32 -4.99
CA HIS A 49 -1.14 -12.29 -4.46
C HIS A 49 -2.41 -12.33 -5.33
N GLU A 50 -2.83 -11.19 -5.88
CA GLU A 50 -3.97 -11.10 -6.81
C GLU A 50 -3.58 -11.42 -8.25
N THR A 51 -2.47 -10.83 -8.70
CA THR A 51 -1.98 -10.93 -10.08
C THR A 51 -0.48 -11.29 -10.07
N PRO A 52 -0.14 -12.59 -9.94
CA PRO A 52 1.23 -13.05 -9.93
C PRO A 52 1.97 -12.70 -11.24
N LEU A 53 3.22 -12.25 -11.13
CA LEU A 53 4.03 -11.93 -12.31
C LEU A 53 4.47 -13.18 -13.09
N PRO A 54 4.72 -13.08 -14.41
CA PRO A 54 5.39 -14.14 -15.16
C PRO A 54 6.83 -14.26 -14.66
N ARG A 55 7.20 -15.45 -14.14
CA ARG A 55 8.56 -15.73 -13.61
C ARG A 55 9.30 -16.82 -14.38
N SER A 56 8.61 -17.70 -15.11
CA SER A 56 9.22 -18.76 -15.93
C SER A 56 8.27 -19.25 -17.02
N TRP A 57 8.75 -20.12 -17.90
CA TRP A 57 7.94 -20.80 -18.91
C TRP A 57 7.02 -21.86 -18.29
N SER A 58 5.80 -21.98 -18.80
CA SER A 58 4.81 -22.91 -18.26
C SER A 58 5.15 -24.36 -18.66
N PRO A 59 5.37 -25.28 -17.69
CA PRO A 59 5.55 -26.69 -18.02
C PRO A 59 4.24 -27.35 -18.49
N LYS A 60 3.09 -26.71 -18.21
CA LYS A 60 1.75 -27.16 -18.63
C LYS A 60 1.34 -26.55 -19.98
N ASP A 61 1.54 -25.26 -20.16
CA ASP A 61 1.00 -24.49 -21.30
C ASP A 61 2.05 -24.28 -22.41
N LYS A 62 2.32 -25.37 -23.13
CA LYS A 62 3.29 -25.46 -24.23
C LYS A 62 2.91 -26.58 -25.20
N TYR A 63 3.41 -26.54 -26.43
CA TYR A 63 3.29 -27.67 -27.35
C TYR A 63 4.31 -28.78 -27.05
N ASN A 64 4.00 -30.02 -27.44
CA ASN A 64 4.76 -31.22 -27.08
C ASN A 64 6.19 -31.27 -27.62
N TYR A 65 6.50 -30.53 -28.69
CA TYR A 65 7.86 -30.38 -29.22
C TYR A 65 8.73 -29.35 -28.47
N ILE A 66 8.21 -28.67 -27.44
CA ILE A 66 9.03 -27.88 -26.51
C ILE A 66 9.50 -28.75 -25.34
N GLY A 67 10.81 -28.72 -25.10
CA GLY A 67 11.42 -29.10 -23.82
C GLY A 67 11.81 -27.86 -23.03
N LEU A 68 11.75 -27.96 -21.70
CA LEU A 68 12.16 -26.91 -20.76
C LEU A 68 13.30 -27.42 -19.87
N SER A 69 14.19 -26.54 -19.47
CA SER A 69 15.24 -26.81 -18.48
C SER A 69 15.66 -25.52 -17.75
N GLN A 70 16.67 -25.60 -16.87
CA GLN A 70 17.18 -24.45 -16.08
C GLN A 70 16.07 -23.67 -15.35
N GLY A 71 15.35 -24.33 -14.43
CA GLY A 71 14.24 -23.70 -13.69
C GLY A 71 13.04 -23.29 -14.56
N ASN A 72 12.87 -23.93 -15.72
CA ASN A 72 11.94 -23.54 -16.78
C ASN A 72 12.22 -22.14 -17.38
N LEU A 73 13.49 -21.71 -17.42
CA LEU A 73 13.91 -20.50 -18.14
C LEU A 73 14.49 -20.80 -19.53
N ARG A 74 15.10 -21.99 -19.71
CA ARG A 74 15.61 -22.46 -21.00
C ARG A 74 14.54 -23.22 -21.78
N VAL A 75 14.29 -22.79 -23.01
CA VAL A 75 13.44 -23.45 -24.00
C VAL A 75 14.34 -24.16 -25.01
N HIS A 76 14.02 -25.40 -25.39
CA HIS A 76 14.69 -26.10 -26.47
C HIS A 76 13.71 -26.86 -27.37
N TYR A 77 13.96 -26.85 -28.67
CA TYR A 77 13.15 -27.57 -29.65
C TYR A 77 13.58 -29.04 -29.74
N LYS A 78 12.59 -29.95 -29.66
CA LYS A 78 12.78 -31.42 -29.72
C LYS A 78 11.81 -32.11 -30.69
N GLY A 79 11.19 -31.36 -31.61
CA GLY A 79 10.36 -31.90 -32.68
C GLY A 79 11.16 -32.29 -33.92
N HIS A 80 10.48 -32.56 -35.03
CA HIS A 80 11.13 -32.96 -36.29
C HIS A 80 11.57 -31.78 -37.16
N GLY A 81 10.90 -30.63 -37.08
CA GLY A 81 11.19 -29.44 -37.88
C GLY A 81 11.35 -29.68 -39.37
N LYS A 82 10.38 -30.36 -40.00
CA LYS A 82 10.35 -30.62 -41.45
C LYS A 82 9.64 -29.51 -42.21
N ASN A 83 8.64 -28.87 -41.60
CA ASN A 83 7.86 -27.78 -42.19
C ASN A 83 7.14 -26.96 -41.10
N HIS A 84 6.43 -25.90 -41.51
CA HIS A 84 5.72 -24.96 -40.63
C HIS A 84 4.63 -25.56 -39.72
N LYS A 85 4.23 -26.82 -39.94
CA LYS A 85 3.29 -27.55 -39.06
C LYS A 85 3.97 -28.19 -37.85
N ASP A 86 5.32 -28.24 -37.84
CA ASP A 86 6.12 -28.70 -36.71
C ASP A 86 6.52 -27.55 -35.76
N ALA A 87 6.01 -26.33 -35.99
CA ALA A 87 6.22 -25.16 -35.13
C ALA A 87 5.61 -25.36 -33.74
N ALA A 88 6.32 -24.93 -32.69
CA ALA A 88 5.96 -25.23 -31.31
C ALA A 88 6.25 -24.04 -30.39
N SER A 89 5.26 -23.63 -29.60
CA SER A 89 5.35 -22.51 -28.65
C SER A 89 5.15 -22.91 -27.20
N VAL A 90 5.55 -22.00 -26.31
CA VAL A 90 5.31 -22.02 -24.86
C VAL A 90 4.94 -20.63 -24.36
N ARG A 91 3.91 -20.55 -23.50
CA ARG A 91 3.56 -19.35 -22.73
C ARG A 91 4.28 -19.33 -21.38
N ALA A 92 4.47 -18.16 -20.80
CA ALA A 92 4.90 -18.04 -19.40
C ALA A 92 3.83 -18.58 -18.42
N THR A 93 4.16 -18.69 -17.13
CA THR A 93 3.21 -19.19 -16.11
C THR A 93 1.97 -18.33 -15.93
N HIS A 94 2.08 -17.02 -16.16
CA HIS A 94 1.04 -16.02 -15.87
C HIS A 94 0.95 -14.98 -17.01
N PRO A 95 -0.20 -14.30 -17.18
CA PRO A 95 -0.30 -13.14 -18.04
C PRO A 95 0.46 -11.96 -17.44
N ILE A 96 0.68 -10.90 -18.23
CA ILE A 96 1.22 -9.63 -17.76
C ILE A 96 0.13 -8.87 -16.99
N PRO A 97 0.31 -8.54 -15.69
CA PRO A 97 -0.65 -7.72 -14.95
C PRO A 97 -0.68 -6.27 -15.48
N ALA A 98 -1.86 -5.70 -15.65
CA ALA A 98 -2.02 -4.30 -16.07
C ALA A 98 -1.30 -3.31 -15.14
N ALA A 99 -1.25 -3.62 -13.83
CA ALA A 99 -0.56 -2.87 -12.79
C ALA A 99 0.98 -2.77 -12.97
N CYS A 100 1.58 -3.42 -13.97
CA CYS A 100 2.96 -3.09 -14.37
C CYS A 100 3.05 -1.69 -15.00
N GLY A 101 2.04 -1.28 -15.78
CA GLY A 101 2.05 -0.10 -16.66
C GLY A 101 2.98 -0.25 -17.86
N ILE A 102 4.24 -0.62 -17.61
CA ILE A 102 5.17 -1.13 -18.62
C ILE A 102 5.70 -2.47 -18.10
N TYR A 103 5.79 -3.48 -18.96
CA TYR A 103 6.40 -4.78 -18.66
C TYR A 103 7.48 -5.13 -19.67
N TYR A 104 8.58 -5.73 -19.20
CA TYR A 104 9.72 -6.10 -20.03
C TYR A 104 10.28 -7.48 -19.67
N PHE A 105 10.66 -8.22 -20.69
CA PHE A 105 11.44 -9.46 -20.58
C PHE A 105 12.42 -9.57 -21.75
N GLU A 106 13.51 -10.30 -21.56
CA GLU A 106 14.53 -10.57 -22.59
C GLU A 106 14.66 -12.06 -22.88
N VAL A 107 14.96 -12.40 -24.13
CA VAL A 107 15.20 -13.76 -24.60
C VAL A 107 16.54 -13.80 -25.32
N LYS A 108 17.49 -14.56 -24.78
CA LYS A 108 18.82 -14.78 -25.34
C LYS A 108 18.81 -16.00 -26.27
N ILE A 109 19.29 -15.84 -27.49
CA ILE A 109 19.46 -16.95 -28.44
C ILE A 109 20.71 -17.73 -28.07
N VAL A 110 20.54 -18.89 -27.42
CA VAL A 110 21.64 -19.79 -27.06
C VAL A 110 22.14 -20.55 -28.30
N SER A 111 21.23 -20.90 -29.20
CA SER A 111 21.51 -21.54 -30.49
C SER A 111 20.35 -21.30 -31.45
N LYS A 112 20.64 -20.85 -32.67
CA LYS A 112 19.67 -20.77 -33.78
C LYS A 112 19.26 -22.14 -34.35
N GLY A 113 19.86 -23.24 -33.87
CA GLY A 113 19.69 -24.57 -34.46
C GLY A 113 20.08 -24.63 -35.93
N ARG A 114 19.27 -25.34 -36.72
CA ARG A 114 19.49 -25.51 -38.15
C ARG A 114 19.21 -24.22 -38.92
N ASP A 115 17.96 -23.77 -38.89
CA ASP A 115 17.49 -22.68 -39.75
C ASP A 115 17.41 -21.37 -38.96
N GLY A 116 16.76 -21.36 -37.79
CA GLY A 116 16.56 -20.19 -36.94
C GLY A 116 15.14 -19.63 -36.96
N TYR A 117 14.13 -20.49 -37.23
CA TYR A 117 12.71 -20.14 -37.30
C TYR A 117 12.14 -19.95 -35.88
N MET A 118 12.60 -18.89 -35.22
CA MET A 118 12.34 -18.58 -33.81
C MET A 118 11.49 -17.30 -33.73
N GLY A 119 10.30 -17.41 -33.15
CA GLY A 119 9.41 -16.26 -32.93
C GLY A 119 9.33 -15.89 -31.45
N ILE A 120 9.49 -14.60 -31.13
CA ILE A 120 9.46 -14.07 -29.76
C ILE A 120 8.32 -13.04 -29.66
N GLY A 121 7.50 -13.09 -28.62
CA GLY A 121 6.44 -12.10 -28.42
C GLY A 121 5.39 -12.47 -27.39
N LEU A 122 4.13 -12.37 -27.77
CA LEU A 122 2.97 -12.37 -26.88
C LEU A 122 1.85 -13.24 -27.43
N SER A 123 1.07 -13.89 -26.57
CA SER A 123 -0.20 -14.53 -26.96
C SER A 123 -1.22 -14.54 -25.82
N ALA A 124 -2.50 -14.49 -26.18
CA ALA A 124 -3.58 -14.67 -25.22
C ALA A 124 -3.68 -16.13 -24.74
N GLN A 125 -4.38 -16.35 -23.63
CA GLN A 125 -4.69 -17.69 -23.12
C GLN A 125 -5.47 -18.50 -24.18
N GLY A 126 -5.18 -19.80 -24.28
CA GLY A 126 -5.89 -20.70 -25.20
C GLY A 126 -5.50 -20.59 -26.68
N VAL A 127 -4.70 -19.59 -27.09
CA VAL A 127 -4.11 -19.55 -28.44
C VAL A 127 -3.31 -20.83 -28.71
N ASN A 128 -3.43 -21.37 -29.94
CA ASN A 128 -2.82 -22.61 -30.35
C ASN A 128 -1.28 -22.55 -30.27
N MET A 129 -0.68 -23.50 -29.54
CA MET A 129 0.76 -23.58 -29.35
C MET A 129 1.50 -24.39 -30.45
N ASN A 130 0.82 -25.04 -31.39
CA ASN A 130 1.46 -25.67 -32.56
C ASN A 130 1.69 -24.68 -33.72
N ARG A 131 2.21 -23.49 -33.36
CA ARG A 131 2.37 -22.29 -34.20
C ARG A 131 3.51 -21.44 -33.61
N LEU A 132 4.09 -20.54 -34.40
CA LEU A 132 4.95 -19.46 -33.87
C LEU A 132 4.09 -18.26 -33.40
N PRO A 133 4.58 -17.43 -32.46
CA PRO A 133 3.89 -16.21 -32.04
C PRO A 133 3.58 -15.29 -33.22
N GLY A 134 2.42 -14.63 -33.19
CA GLY A 134 1.96 -13.74 -34.26
C GLY A 134 1.09 -14.38 -35.35
N TRP A 135 1.20 -15.70 -35.59
CA TRP A 135 0.55 -16.35 -36.73
C TRP A 135 -0.97 -16.57 -36.62
N ASP A 136 -1.51 -16.58 -35.40
CA ASP A 136 -2.93 -16.83 -35.09
C ASP A 136 -3.54 -15.63 -34.35
N LYS A 137 -4.87 -15.50 -34.36
CA LYS A 137 -5.57 -14.38 -33.69
C LYS A 137 -5.21 -14.28 -32.20
N HIS A 138 -5.04 -13.04 -31.72
CA HIS A 138 -4.58 -12.71 -30.37
C HIS A 138 -3.17 -13.24 -30.05
N SER A 139 -2.35 -13.38 -31.09
CA SER A 139 -0.93 -13.69 -31.03
C SER A 139 -0.14 -12.60 -31.74
N TYR A 140 1.07 -12.31 -31.24
CA TYR A 140 1.93 -11.22 -31.70
C TYR A 140 3.40 -11.69 -31.61
N GLY A 141 4.22 -11.48 -32.64
CA GLY A 141 5.59 -12.01 -32.65
C GLY A 141 6.55 -11.30 -33.60
N TYR A 142 7.84 -11.35 -33.27
CA TYR A 142 8.98 -10.90 -34.07
C TYR A 142 9.88 -12.11 -34.33
N HIS A 143 10.23 -12.36 -35.61
CA HIS A 143 10.82 -13.62 -36.07
C HIS A 143 12.28 -13.44 -36.50
N GLY A 144 13.12 -14.43 -36.18
CA GLY A 144 14.58 -14.33 -36.27
C GLY A 144 15.18 -14.50 -37.66
N ASP A 145 14.52 -15.27 -38.52
CA ASP A 145 14.99 -15.64 -39.86
C ASP A 145 14.72 -14.56 -40.93
N ASP A 146 13.61 -13.83 -40.82
CA ASP A 146 13.21 -12.78 -41.77
C ASP A 146 13.20 -11.36 -41.16
N GLY A 147 13.27 -11.21 -39.83
CA GLY A 147 13.19 -9.92 -39.14
C GLY A 147 11.79 -9.28 -39.13
N HIS A 148 10.75 -10.01 -39.55
CA HIS A 148 9.40 -9.47 -39.69
C HIS A 148 8.61 -9.52 -38.37
N SER A 149 7.63 -8.62 -38.25
CA SER A 149 6.61 -8.66 -37.21
C SER A 149 5.32 -9.32 -37.74
N PHE A 150 4.71 -10.14 -36.91
CA PHE A 150 3.50 -10.90 -37.22
C PHE A 150 2.42 -10.51 -36.21
N CYS A 151 1.35 -9.87 -36.69
CA CYS A 151 0.27 -9.34 -35.87
C CYS A 151 -1.04 -10.08 -36.17
N SER A 152 -1.37 -11.10 -35.37
CA SER A 152 -2.57 -11.93 -35.52
C SER A 152 -2.82 -12.47 -36.95
N SER A 153 -1.73 -12.75 -37.67
CA SER A 153 -1.69 -13.03 -39.11
C SER A 153 -0.50 -13.92 -39.46
N GLY A 154 -0.71 -14.89 -40.36
CA GLY A 154 0.37 -15.72 -40.93
C GLY A 154 1.27 -14.98 -41.93
N THR A 155 0.94 -13.74 -42.29
CA THR A 155 1.74 -12.88 -43.17
C THR A 155 2.44 -11.82 -42.34
N GLY A 156 3.77 -11.90 -42.24
CA GLY A 156 4.60 -10.92 -41.54
C GLY A 156 4.73 -9.60 -42.30
N GLN A 157 5.20 -8.56 -41.62
CA GLN A 157 5.56 -7.25 -42.19
C GLN A 157 7.01 -6.90 -41.83
N PRO A 158 7.79 -6.25 -42.72
CA PRO A 158 9.14 -5.81 -42.41
C PRO A 158 9.15 -4.91 -41.16
N TYR A 159 10.02 -5.22 -40.19
CA TYR A 159 10.05 -4.53 -38.91
C TYR A 159 11.47 -4.26 -38.40
N GLY A 160 12.24 -5.33 -38.18
CA GLY A 160 13.58 -5.25 -37.59
C GLY A 160 14.64 -6.00 -38.41
N PRO A 161 15.90 -6.02 -37.93
CA PRO A 161 16.90 -6.93 -38.46
C PRO A 161 16.56 -8.39 -38.12
N THR A 162 17.19 -9.33 -38.80
CA THR A 162 17.22 -10.75 -38.38
C THR A 162 17.99 -10.92 -37.06
N PHE A 163 17.78 -12.04 -36.36
CA PHE A 163 18.50 -12.35 -35.12
C PHE A 163 18.88 -13.82 -34.98
N THR A 164 19.99 -14.08 -34.29
CA THR A 164 20.68 -15.39 -34.35
C THR A 164 21.48 -15.71 -33.08
N THR A 165 22.17 -16.85 -33.06
CA THR A 165 23.01 -17.31 -31.93
C THR A 165 23.87 -16.18 -31.35
N GLY A 166 23.70 -15.91 -30.05
CA GLY A 166 24.40 -14.86 -29.32
C GLY A 166 23.60 -13.58 -29.10
N ASP A 167 22.61 -13.27 -29.96
CA ASP A 167 21.74 -12.11 -29.80
C ASP A 167 20.83 -12.23 -28.56
N VAL A 168 20.43 -11.08 -28.03
CA VAL A 168 19.40 -10.93 -26.99
C VAL A 168 18.30 -10.03 -27.54
N ILE A 169 17.07 -10.55 -27.52
CA ILE A 169 15.87 -9.85 -28.00
C ILE A 169 14.96 -9.55 -26.80
N GLY A 170 14.73 -8.27 -26.53
CA GLY A 170 13.77 -7.82 -25.53
C GLY A 170 12.40 -7.58 -26.13
N CYS A 171 11.36 -7.69 -25.30
CA CYS A 171 9.98 -7.40 -25.66
C CYS A 171 9.38 -6.50 -24.58
N CYS A 172 9.11 -5.24 -24.94
CA CYS A 172 8.57 -4.22 -24.04
C CYS A 172 7.09 -3.95 -24.35
N VAL A 173 6.22 -4.24 -23.40
CA VAL A 173 4.77 -4.04 -23.49
C VAL A 173 4.38 -2.82 -22.67
N ASN A 174 3.81 -1.82 -23.32
CA ASN A 174 3.29 -0.62 -22.67
C ASN A 174 1.76 -0.72 -22.55
N LEU A 175 1.28 -0.87 -21.33
CA LEU A 175 -0.12 -1.08 -20.94
C LEU A 175 -0.85 0.26 -20.69
N ILE A 176 -0.14 1.40 -20.83
CA ILE A 176 -0.70 2.75 -20.75
C ILE A 176 -1.35 3.15 -22.08
N ASN A 177 -0.74 2.73 -23.20
CA ASN A 177 -1.20 3.04 -24.56
C ASN A 177 -1.37 1.78 -25.44
N SER A 178 -1.35 0.59 -24.83
CA SER A 178 -1.50 -0.72 -25.50
C SER A 178 -0.55 -0.96 -26.68
N THR A 179 0.72 -0.53 -26.57
CA THR A 179 1.74 -0.79 -27.61
C THR A 179 2.80 -1.80 -27.19
N CYS A 180 3.52 -2.35 -28.16
CA CYS A 180 4.71 -3.16 -27.92
C CYS A 180 5.83 -2.78 -28.88
N PHE A 181 7.07 -2.75 -28.38
CA PHE A 181 8.30 -2.67 -29.17
C PHE A 181 9.28 -3.76 -28.73
N TYR A 182 10.13 -4.17 -29.65
CA TYR A 182 11.25 -5.07 -29.35
C TYR A 182 12.55 -4.29 -29.21
N THR A 183 13.50 -4.92 -28.52
CA THR A 183 14.90 -4.48 -28.49
C THR A 183 15.79 -5.56 -29.10
N LYS A 184 16.93 -5.17 -29.64
CA LYS A 184 18.02 -6.08 -29.98
C LYS A 184 19.31 -5.60 -29.33
N ASN A 185 19.93 -6.47 -28.54
CA ASN A 185 21.23 -6.24 -27.88
C ASN A 185 21.31 -4.89 -27.12
N GLY A 186 20.23 -4.51 -26.44
CA GLY A 186 20.13 -3.25 -25.69
C GLY A 186 19.63 -2.01 -26.47
N HIS A 187 19.32 -2.14 -27.76
CA HIS A 187 18.79 -1.04 -28.59
C HIS A 187 17.32 -1.26 -28.97
N SER A 188 16.47 -0.24 -28.83
CA SER A 188 15.05 -0.31 -29.25
C SER A 188 14.91 -0.30 -30.78
N LEU A 189 13.97 -1.10 -31.28
CA LEU A 189 13.65 -1.23 -32.71
C LEU A 189 12.39 -0.44 -33.13
N GLY A 190 11.79 0.34 -32.20
CA GLY A 190 10.54 1.06 -32.44
C GLY A 190 9.28 0.17 -32.34
N ILE A 191 8.10 0.79 -32.39
CA ILE A 191 6.82 0.11 -32.14
C ILE A 191 6.54 -0.95 -33.21
N ALA A 192 6.31 -2.19 -32.79
CA ALA A 192 5.88 -3.31 -33.63
C ALA A 192 4.35 -3.41 -33.72
N PHE A 193 3.66 -3.17 -32.59
CA PHE A 193 2.22 -3.37 -32.46
C PHE A 193 1.57 -2.24 -31.65
N THR A 194 0.34 -1.89 -32.03
CA THR A 194 -0.58 -1.03 -31.29
C THR A 194 -1.84 -1.82 -30.90
N ASP A 195 -2.75 -1.20 -30.15
CA ASP A 195 -4.10 -1.71 -29.89
C ASP A 195 -4.13 -3.13 -29.27
N LEU A 196 -3.11 -3.46 -28.47
CA LEU A 196 -2.97 -4.76 -27.84
C LEU A 196 -4.07 -5.04 -26.80
N PRO A 197 -4.64 -6.25 -26.78
CA PRO A 197 -5.57 -6.68 -25.74
C PRO A 197 -4.84 -6.86 -24.39
N ALA A 198 -5.59 -6.77 -23.30
CA ALA A 198 -5.12 -7.10 -21.97
C ALA A 198 -4.84 -8.61 -21.80
N ASN A 199 -4.19 -8.97 -20.68
CA ASN A 199 -3.95 -10.35 -20.25
C ASN A 199 -3.15 -11.23 -21.25
N LEU A 200 -2.26 -10.60 -22.02
CA LEU A 200 -1.28 -11.30 -22.86
C LEU A 200 -0.19 -11.96 -22.02
N TYR A 201 0.27 -13.14 -22.46
CA TYR A 201 1.38 -13.89 -21.88
C TYR A 201 2.64 -13.68 -22.72
N PRO A 202 3.83 -13.50 -22.12
CA PRO A 202 5.10 -13.72 -22.81
C PRO A 202 5.09 -15.10 -23.47
N THR A 203 5.52 -15.17 -24.72
CA THR A 203 5.47 -16.39 -25.56
C THR A 203 6.73 -16.50 -26.42
N VAL A 204 7.30 -17.70 -26.49
CA VAL A 204 8.37 -18.07 -27.44
C VAL A 204 7.89 -19.25 -28.27
N GLY A 205 8.17 -19.23 -29.58
CA GLY A 205 8.03 -20.36 -30.49
C GLY A 205 9.34 -20.71 -31.18
N LEU A 206 9.57 -22.01 -31.36
CA LEU A 206 10.69 -22.62 -32.06
C LEU A 206 10.16 -23.65 -33.08
N GLN A 207 10.92 -23.96 -34.12
CA GLN A 207 10.47 -24.83 -35.21
C GLN A 207 11.54 -25.82 -35.73
N THR A 208 12.84 -25.66 -35.45
CA THR A 208 13.89 -26.53 -36.02
C THR A 208 14.87 -27.16 -35.01
N PRO A 209 15.41 -28.35 -35.31
CA PRO A 209 16.34 -29.04 -34.41
C PRO A 209 17.54 -28.19 -34.02
N GLY A 210 17.85 -28.21 -32.72
CA GLY A 210 18.97 -27.46 -32.14
C GLY A 210 18.67 -26.00 -31.78
N GLU A 211 17.44 -25.50 -32.01
CA GLU A 211 17.02 -24.19 -31.53
C GLU A 211 16.88 -24.20 -30.00
N ILE A 212 17.56 -23.27 -29.33
CA ILE A 212 17.61 -23.12 -27.87
C ILE A 212 17.64 -21.64 -27.51
N VAL A 213 16.78 -21.21 -26.58
CA VAL A 213 16.77 -19.84 -26.05
C VAL A 213 16.60 -19.82 -24.52
N ASP A 214 17.15 -18.79 -23.86
CA ASP A 214 17.01 -18.55 -22.42
C ASP A 214 16.20 -17.28 -22.17
N ALA A 215 15.23 -17.33 -21.25
CA ALA A 215 14.47 -16.15 -20.84
C ALA A 215 15.02 -15.50 -19.56
N ASN A 216 15.03 -14.17 -19.56
CA ASN A 216 15.17 -13.33 -18.40
C ASN A 216 13.85 -12.58 -18.18
N PHE A 217 13.12 -12.94 -17.12
CA PHE A 217 11.92 -12.24 -16.64
C PHE A 217 12.25 -11.26 -15.50
N GLY A 218 13.52 -10.89 -15.33
CA GLY A 218 14.03 -10.09 -14.21
C GLY A 218 14.94 -10.87 -13.25
N GLN A 219 15.29 -12.12 -13.54
CA GLN A 219 16.28 -12.90 -12.77
C GLN A 219 17.69 -12.30 -12.83
N GLN A 220 18.01 -11.57 -13.89
CA GLN A 220 19.31 -10.94 -14.15
C GLN A 220 19.10 -9.49 -14.60
N PRO A 221 20.14 -8.63 -14.54
CA PRO A 221 20.11 -7.34 -15.24
C PRO A 221 19.72 -7.51 -16.72
N PHE A 222 18.91 -6.58 -17.21
CA PHE A 222 18.58 -6.48 -18.64
C PHE A 222 19.71 -5.78 -19.41
N LEU A 223 19.80 -6.01 -20.72
CA LEU A 223 20.71 -5.26 -21.60
C LEU A 223 20.12 -3.91 -22.03
N PHE A 224 18.79 -3.79 -22.11
CA PHE A 224 18.11 -2.51 -22.30
C PHE A 224 17.89 -1.80 -20.96
N ASP A 225 18.11 -0.48 -20.92
CA ASP A 225 17.74 0.35 -19.75
C ASP A 225 16.23 0.60 -19.72
N ILE A 226 15.51 -0.41 -19.25
CA ILE A 226 14.06 -0.32 -19.03
C ILE A 226 13.72 0.66 -17.89
N GLU A 227 14.63 0.91 -16.95
CA GLU A 227 14.36 1.82 -15.83
C GLU A 227 14.32 3.27 -16.28
N ASP A 228 15.16 3.68 -17.23
CA ASP A 228 15.09 5.01 -17.82
C ASP A 228 13.86 5.18 -18.73
N TYR A 229 13.50 4.17 -19.52
CA TYR A 229 12.24 4.19 -20.28
C TYR A 229 11.01 4.31 -19.38
N MET A 230 10.98 3.59 -18.24
CA MET A 230 9.95 3.74 -17.21
C MET A 230 9.99 5.11 -16.53
N ARG A 231 11.17 5.72 -16.33
CA ARG A 231 11.32 7.07 -15.77
C ARG A 231 10.71 8.12 -16.69
N GLU A 232 10.96 8.03 -18.00
CA GLU A 232 10.40 8.93 -19.00
C GLU A 232 8.86 8.85 -19.02
N TRP A 233 8.29 7.65 -18.96
CA TRP A 233 6.84 7.47 -18.89
C TRP A 233 6.21 7.91 -17.57
N ARG A 234 6.89 7.70 -16.43
CA ARG A 234 6.44 8.23 -15.14
C ARG A 234 6.36 9.75 -15.17
N ALA A 235 7.37 10.43 -15.73
CA ALA A 235 7.36 11.88 -15.90
C ALA A 235 6.22 12.37 -16.82
N LYS A 236 5.91 11.62 -17.90
CA LYS A 236 4.75 11.93 -18.76
C LYS A 236 3.42 11.80 -18.02
N VAL A 237 3.23 10.75 -17.21
CA VAL A 237 2.02 10.55 -16.40
C VAL A 237 1.89 11.64 -15.34
N GLN A 238 2.95 11.91 -14.56
CA GLN A 238 2.96 12.97 -13.54
C GLN A 238 2.69 14.35 -14.14
N GLY A 239 3.33 14.69 -15.28
CA GLY A 239 3.03 15.93 -16.01
C GLY A 239 1.58 16.03 -16.49
N THR A 240 0.97 14.92 -16.91
CA THR A 240 -0.45 14.87 -17.27
C THR A 240 -1.36 15.14 -16.07
N VAL A 241 -1.01 14.62 -14.88
CA VAL A 241 -1.75 14.85 -13.63
C VAL A 241 -1.60 16.31 -13.17
N HIS A 242 -0.38 16.85 -13.12
CA HIS A 242 -0.12 18.23 -12.70
C HIS A 242 -0.76 19.27 -13.63
N CYS A 243 -0.85 19.00 -14.94
CA CYS A 243 -1.50 19.87 -15.90
C CYS A 243 -3.01 19.60 -16.08
N PHE A 244 -3.62 18.72 -15.28
CA PHE A 244 -5.03 18.41 -15.42
C PHE A 244 -5.91 19.62 -15.04
N PRO A 245 -6.83 20.08 -15.90
CA PRO A 245 -7.53 21.34 -15.70
C PRO A 245 -8.61 21.25 -14.61
N ILE A 246 -8.27 21.71 -13.40
CA ILE A 246 -9.24 21.95 -12.33
C ILE A 246 -10.22 23.04 -12.82
N SER A 247 -11.49 22.67 -12.98
CA SER A 247 -12.49 23.53 -13.62
C SER A 247 -12.80 24.77 -12.79
N ALA A 248 -12.61 25.96 -13.38
CA ALA A 248 -12.79 27.27 -12.74
C ALA A 248 -14.21 27.58 -12.20
N ARG A 249 -15.20 26.69 -12.42
CA ARG A 249 -16.48 26.72 -11.69
C ARG A 249 -16.32 26.44 -10.20
N LEU A 250 -15.25 25.73 -9.80
CA LEU A 250 -14.90 25.45 -8.41
C LEU A 250 -14.11 26.61 -7.78
N GLY A 251 -14.62 27.85 -7.84
CA GLY A 251 -14.02 28.97 -7.09
C GLY A 251 -13.91 28.69 -5.58
N GLU A 252 -14.71 27.73 -5.10
CA GLU A 252 -14.72 27.19 -3.74
C GLU A 252 -13.57 26.23 -3.44
N TRP A 253 -12.73 25.77 -4.39
CA TRP A 253 -11.70 24.75 -4.09
C TRP A 253 -10.76 25.18 -2.95
N GLN A 254 -10.45 26.48 -2.89
CA GLN A 254 -9.62 27.06 -1.83
C GLN A 254 -10.32 26.98 -0.46
N ALA A 255 -11.64 27.22 -0.42
CA ALA A 255 -12.46 27.12 0.78
C ALA A 255 -12.70 25.66 1.19
N VAL A 256 -12.87 24.75 0.23
CA VAL A 256 -12.96 23.29 0.47
C VAL A 256 -11.67 22.78 1.10
N LEU A 257 -10.50 23.12 0.56
CA LEU A 257 -9.22 22.74 1.17
C LEU A 257 -9.03 23.37 2.56
N GLN A 258 -9.41 24.64 2.75
CA GLN A 258 -9.37 25.28 4.07
C GLN A 258 -10.29 24.58 5.08
N ASN A 259 -11.51 24.20 4.67
CA ASN A 259 -12.44 23.44 5.51
C ASN A 259 -11.93 22.03 5.80
N MET A 260 -11.31 21.34 4.84
CA MET A 260 -10.69 20.02 5.04
C MET A 260 -9.53 20.09 6.06
N VAL A 261 -8.65 21.10 5.95
CA VAL A 261 -7.54 21.34 6.89
C VAL A 261 -8.07 21.76 8.27
N SER A 262 -9.03 22.68 8.34
CA SER A 262 -9.65 23.12 9.60
C SER A 262 -10.32 21.95 10.32
N SER A 263 -11.08 21.13 9.59
CA SER A 263 -11.74 19.93 10.13
C SER A 263 -10.72 18.90 10.64
N TYR A 264 -9.61 18.69 9.93
CA TYR A 264 -8.52 17.82 10.37
C TYR A 264 -7.86 18.35 11.67
N LEU A 265 -7.55 19.66 11.73
CA LEU A 265 -6.96 20.29 12.91
C LEU A 265 -7.89 20.23 14.13
N VAL A 266 -9.20 20.36 13.95
CA VAL A 266 -10.21 20.24 15.01
C VAL A 266 -10.36 18.78 15.45
N HIS A 267 -10.52 17.84 14.51
CA HIS A 267 -10.67 16.40 14.78
C HIS A 267 -9.52 15.85 15.63
N HIS A 268 -8.27 16.12 15.24
CA HIS A 268 -7.07 15.70 15.97
C HIS A 268 -6.73 16.57 17.21
N GLY A 269 -7.56 17.56 17.55
CA GLY A 269 -7.38 18.34 18.77
C GLY A 269 -6.24 19.36 18.71
N TYR A 270 -5.78 19.76 17.53
CA TYR A 270 -4.76 20.80 17.32
C TYR A 270 -5.31 22.23 17.53
N CYS A 271 -6.04 22.45 18.63
CA CYS A 271 -6.83 23.65 18.96
C CYS A 271 -6.11 24.99 18.71
N ALA A 272 -4.85 25.13 19.13
CA ALA A 272 -4.10 26.38 18.94
C ALA A 272 -3.86 26.68 17.45
N THR A 273 -3.45 25.66 16.69
CA THR A 273 -3.25 25.70 15.25
C THR A 273 -4.56 25.94 14.51
N ALA A 274 -5.64 25.23 14.88
CA ALA A 274 -6.99 25.43 14.34
C ALA A 274 -7.47 26.88 14.54
N THR A 275 -7.27 27.43 15.75
CA THR A 275 -7.65 28.81 16.08
C THR A 275 -6.84 29.85 15.30
N ALA A 276 -5.53 29.62 15.11
CA ALA A 276 -4.68 30.49 14.30
C ALA A 276 -5.06 30.43 12.81
N PHE A 277 -5.35 29.23 12.30
CA PHE A 277 -5.78 28.98 10.92
C PHE A 277 -7.14 29.61 10.62
N ALA A 278 -8.14 29.38 11.47
CA ALA A 278 -9.48 29.96 11.37
C ALA A 278 -9.47 31.49 11.32
N ARG A 279 -8.57 32.14 12.08
CA ARG A 279 -8.39 33.61 12.04
C ARG A 279 -7.73 34.13 10.76
N MET A 280 -6.94 33.30 10.07
CA MET A 280 -6.25 33.67 8.82
C MET A 280 -7.09 33.38 7.57
N THR A 281 -8.00 32.41 7.66
CA THR A 281 -8.83 31.92 6.55
C THR A 281 -10.30 32.34 6.64
N GLU A 282 -10.68 33.01 7.73
CA GLU A 282 -12.07 33.37 8.08
C GLU A 282 -13.03 32.16 8.19
N THR A 283 -12.50 30.93 8.22
CA THR A 283 -13.30 29.70 8.35
C THR A 283 -13.73 29.46 9.81
N PRO A 284 -15.03 29.36 10.12
CA PRO A 284 -15.49 29.14 11.50
C PRO A 284 -15.22 27.71 11.97
N ILE A 285 -14.84 27.56 13.24
CA ILE A 285 -14.76 26.25 13.91
C ILE A 285 -16.18 25.84 14.33
N GLN A 286 -16.61 24.65 13.92
CA GLN A 286 -17.96 24.14 14.20
C GLN A 286 -18.12 23.50 15.59
N GLU A 287 -17.06 22.88 16.13
CA GLU A 287 -17.09 22.22 17.43
C GLU A 287 -16.83 23.20 18.58
N GLU A 288 -17.54 23.03 19.70
CA GLU A 288 -17.34 23.87 20.87
C GLU A 288 -15.93 23.69 21.48
N GLN A 289 -15.31 24.81 21.86
CA GLN A 289 -13.98 24.84 22.45
C GLN A 289 -13.85 24.02 23.75
N ALA A 290 -14.94 23.76 24.49
CA ALA A 290 -14.93 22.85 25.63
C ALA A 290 -14.78 21.38 25.20
N SER A 291 -15.55 20.94 24.20
CA SER A 291 -15.50 19.58 23.65
C SER A 291 -14.10 19.22 23.14
N ILE A 292 -13.47 20.11 22.35
CA ILE A 292 -12.10 19.92 21.85
C ILE A 292 -11.11 19.72 23.01
N LYS A 293 -11.26 20.45 24.13
CA LYS A 293 -10.38 20.33 25.30
C LYS A 293 -10.60 19.03 26.09
N ASN A 294 -11.85 18.55 26.16
CA ASN A 294 -12.16 17.27 26.79
C ASN A 294 -11.53 16.11 26.00
N ARG A 295 -11.65 16.13 24.66
CA ARG A 295 -11.00 15.17 23.76
C ARG A 295 -9.47 15.24 23.87
N GLN A 296 -8.87 16.43 23.82
CA GLN A 296 -7.43 16.63 24.06
C GLN A 296 -6.94 15.99 25.37
N LYS A 297 -7.69 16.15 26.48
CA LYS A 297 -7.33 15.56 27.78
C LYS A 297 -7.34 14.03 27.73
N ILE A 298 -8.37 13.44 27.12
CA ILE A 298 -8.49 11.98 26.97
C ILE A 298 -7.39 11.42 26.07
N GLN A 299 -7.20 12.00 24.88
CA GLN A 299 -6.16 11.61 23.92
C GLN A 299 -4.77 11.67 24.57
N LYS A 300 -4.47 12.74 25.32
CA LYS A 300 -3.21 12.89 26.04
C LYS A 300 -2.99 11.76 27.06
N LEU A 301 -4.01 11.34 27.80
CA LEU A 301 -3.89 10.24 28.77
C LEU A 301 -3.59 8.91 28.06
N VAL A 302 -4.25 8.61 26.93
CA VAL A 302 -3.94 7.40 26.13
C VAL A 302 -2.50 7.44 25.61
N LEU A 303 -2.07 8.56 25.03
CA LEU A 303 -0.72 8.72 24.46
C LEU A 303 0.39 8.76 25.53
N GLU A 304 0.09 9.19 26.76
CA GLU A 304 0.99 9.06 27.93
C GLU A 304 1.08 7.61 28.46
N GLY A 305 0.22 6.68 28.00
CA GLY A 305 0.13 5.32 28.50
C GLY A 305 -0.68 5.17 29.81
N ARG A 306 -1.53 6.14 30.13
CA ARG A 306 -2.39 6.20 31.33
C ARG A 306 -3.83 5.86 30.96
N VAL A 307 -4.01 4.65 30.45
CA VAL A 307 -5.25 4.22 29.78
C VAL A 307 -6.39 4.03 30.79
N GLY A 308 -6.10 3.62 32.03
CA GLY A 308 -7.10 3.57 33.10
C GLY A 308 -7.74 4.95 33.35
N GLU A 309 -6.92 5.98 33.55
CA GLU A 309 -7.38 7.37 33.73
C GLU A 309 -8.08 7.92 32.47
N ALA A 310 -7.72 7.45 31.28
CA ALA A 310 -8.39 7.80 30.03
C ALA A 310 -9.81 7.21 29.95
N ILE A 311 -9.99 5.96 30.38
CA ILE A 311 -11.30 5.29 30.48
C ILE A 311 -12.20 6.05 31.48
N GLU A 312 -11.70 6.31 32.70
CA GLU A 312 -12.42 7.08 33.72
C GLU A 312 -12.80 8.49 33.24
N THR A 313 -11.86 9.22 32.63
CA THR A 313 -12.11 10.56 32.08
C THR A 313 -13.12 10.51 30.93
N THR A 314 -13.13 9.45 30.12
CA THR A 314 -14.13 9.24 29.07
C THR A 314 -15.51 9.03 29.68
N GLN A 315 -15.66 8.12 30.65
CA GLN A 315 -16.95 7.87 31.33
C GLN A 315 -17.48 9.12 32.04
N HIS A 316 -16.60 9.96 32.58
CA HIS A 316 -17.00 11.21 33.25
C HIS A 316 -17.50 12.30 32.29
N PHE A 317 -16.87 12.46 31.12
CA PHE A 317 -17.27 13.49 30.14
C PHE A 317 -18.31 13.01 29.12
N TYR A 318 -18.35 11.70 28.85
CA TYR A 318 -19.19 11.05 27.84
C TYR A 318 -19.86 9.80 28.48
N PRO A 319 -20.77 9.98 29.45
CA PRO A 319 -21.41 8.88 30.16
C PRO A 319 -22.16 7.96 29.19
N GLY A 320 -22.11 6.66 29.44
CA GLY A 320 -22.69 5.64 28.55
C GLY A 320 -21.88 5.32 27.28
N LEU A 321 -20.92 6.14 26.85
CA LEU A 321 -20.22 5.94 25.56
C LEU A 321 -19.56 4.56 25.46
N LEU A 322 -18.81 4.16 26.49
CA LEU A 322 -18.10 2.88 26.52
C LEU A 322 -19.03 1.68 26.80
N GLU A 323 -20.20 1.92 27.39
CA GLU A 323 -21.23 0.90 27.64
C GLU A 323 -21.94 0.52 26.33
N HIS A 324 -22.22 1.52 25.47
CA HIS A 324 -22.79 1.30 24.14
C HIS A 324 -21.74 0.83 23.10
N ASN A 325 -20.45 0.86 23.44
CA ASN A 325 -19.35 0.47 22.55
C ASN A 325 -18.43 -0.61 23.21
N PRO A 326 -18.95 -1.82 23.48
CA PRO A 326 -18.20 -2.87 24.19
C PRO A 326 -16.87 -3.24 23.54
N ASN A 327 -16.80 -3.26 22.20
CA ASN A 327 -15.56 -3.58 21.48
C ASN A 327 -14.47 -2.49 21.67
N LEU A 328 -14.87 -1.22 21.80
CA LEU A 328 -13.93 -0.12 22.11
C LEU A 328 -13.45 -0.20 23.56
N LEU A 329 -14.35 -0.49 24.51
CA LEU A 329 -14.00 -0.72 25.90
C LEU A 329 -13.03 -1.89 26.04
N PHE A 330 -13.28 -2.99 25.33
CA PHE A 330 -12.38 -4.15 25.28
C PHE A 330 -11.01 -3.79 24.73
N MET A 331 -10.93 -3.10 23.58
CA MET A 331 -9.68 -2.62 23.00
C MET A 331 -8.90 -1.69 23.94
N LEU A 332 -9.58 -0.77 24.63
CA LEU A 332 -8.97 0.10 25.63
C LEU A 332 -8.45 -0.70 26.83
N LYS A 333 -9.17 -1.73 27.30
CA LYS A 333 -8.72 -2.60 28.39
C LYS A 333 -7.54 -3.50 27.99
N CYS A 334 -7.50 -4.01 26.76
CA CYS A 334 -6.30 -4.66 26.20
C CYS A 334 -5.10 -3.72 26.18
N ARG A 335 -5.26 -2.46 25.72
CA ARG A 335 -4.17 -1.47 25.76
C ARG A 335 -3.76 -1.13 27.20
N GLN A 336 -4.71 -1.00 28.14
CA GLN A 336 -4.40 -0.77 29.54
C GLN A 336 -3.52 -1.90 30.11
N PHE A 337 -3.83 -3.17 29.83
CA PHE A 337 -2.99 -4.30 30.24
C PHE A 337 -1.55 -4.20 29.70
N VAL A 338 -1.38 -3.85 28.42
CA VAL A 338 -0.04 -3.66 27.81
C VAL A 338 0.72 -2.50 28.49
N GLU A 339 0.06 -1.39 28.82
CA GLU A 339 0.68 -0.27 29.55
C GLU A 339 0.93 -0.58 31.04
N MET A 340 0.15 -1.47 31.67
CA MET A 340 0.46 -1.99 33.01
C MET A 340 1.73 -2.86 32.99
N VAL A 341 1.89 -3.73 31.99
CA VAL A 341 3.13 -4.51 31.75
C VAL A 341 4.33 -3.58 31.48
N ASN A 342 4.12 -2.50 30.72
CA ASN A 342 5.11 -1.45 30.46
C ASN A 342 5.42 -0.58 31.71
N GLY A 343 4.59 -0.64 32.75
CA GLY A 343 4.73 0.13 34.00
C GLY A 343 4.31 1.60 33.90
N THR A 344 3.65 2.00 32.81
CA THR A 344 3.21 3.38 32.52
C THR A 344 1.84 3.71 33.12
N ASP A 345 0.92 2.74 33.16
CA ASP A 345 -0.45 2.91 33.66
C ASP A 345 -0.51 3.13 35.19
N SER A 346 -1.51 3.90 35.63
CA SER A 346 -1.62 4.40 37.01
C SER A 346 -1.83 3.29 38.06
N GLU A 347 -2.54 2.21 37.71
CA GLU A 347 -2.77 1.06 38.60
C GLU A 347 -1.46 0.39 39.04
N VAL A 348 -0.43 0.38 38.18
CA VAL A 348 0.87 -0.24 38.46
C VAL A 348 1.92 0.79 38.89
N ARG A 349 1.96 1.95 38.24
CA ARG A 349 2.93 3.02 38.52
C ARG A 349 2.85 3.52 39.97
N SER A 350 1.65 3.55 40.54
CA SER A 350 1.44 3.91 41.95
C SER A 350 2.10 2.91 42.90
N LEU A 351 1.95 1.60 42.65
CA LEU A 351 2.57 0.52 43.44
C LEU A 351 4.10 0.55 43.33
N SER A 352 4.64 0.77 42.13
CA SER A 352 6.10 0.81 41.90
C SER A 352 6.79 2.00 42.57
N SER A 353 6.07 3.04 42.99
CA SER A 353 6.62 4.15 43.79
C SER A 353 6.87 3.81 45.27
N ARG A 354 6.39 2.65 45.77
CA ARG A 354 6.42 2.27 47.19
C ARG A 354 7.34 1.08 47.50
N SER A 355 8.57 1.07 46.95
CA SER A 355 9.58 0.05 47.29
C SER A 355 10.28 0.38 48.63
N PRO A 356 10.19 -0.45 49.68
CA PRO A 356 10.71 -0.12 51.01
C PRO A 356 12.20 -0.48 51.16
N LYS A 357 13.11 0.40 50.70
CA LYS A 357 14.57 0.22 50.86
C LYS A 357 15.35 1.48 51.28
N SER A 358 15.03 2.01 52.46
CA SER A 358 15.96 2.80 53.29
C SER A 358 15.39 3.05 54.70
N GLN A 359 15.30 2.01 55.52
CA GLN A 359 15.06 2.16 56.96
C GLN A 359 16.40 2.40 57.69
N ASP A 360 16.85 3.66 57.68
CA ASP A 360 17.83 4.16 58.64
C ASP A 360 17.22 5.38 59.35
N SER A 361 16.88 5.21 60.63
CA SER A 361 16.18 6.22 61.44
C SER A 361 17.14 6.87 62.41
N TYR A 362 17.19 8.21 62.45
CA TYR A 362 17.31 8.97 63.71
C TYR A 362 16.47 10.28 63.60
N PRO A 363 15.87 10.78 64.70
CA PRO A 363 14.79 11.77 64.63
C PRO A 363 15.22 13.21 64.90
N GLY A 364 14.50 14.19 64.34
CA GLY A 364 14.73 15.61 64.58
C GLY A 364 13.63 16.53 64.03
N SER A 365 12.64 16.84 64.85
CA SER A 365 11.72 17.98 64.65
C SER A 365 12.40 19.30 65.07
N PRO A 366 11.97 20.51 64.61
CA PRO A 366 10.61 20.82 64.13
C PRO A 366 10.49 21.71 62.87
N SER A 367 9.21 21.88 62.48
CA SER A 367 8.62 22.95 61.65
C SER A 367 9.29 24.34 61.71
N LEU A 368 9.29 25.07 60.59
CA LEU A 368 8.62 26.38 60.49
C LEU A 368 8.43 26.86 59.04
N SER A 369 7.27 27.44 58.73
CA SER A 369 7.08 28.33 57.57
C SER A 369 7.56 29.75 57.90
N PRO A 370 7.75 30.62 56.90
CA PRO A 370 6.90 31.82 56.91
C PRO A 370 6.39 32.27 55.53
N ARG A 371 5.54 33.31 55.55
CA ARG A 371 4.86 33.92 54.40
C ARG A 371 4.93 35.45 54.55
N HIS A 372 4.86 36.17 53.43
CA HIS A 372 4.73 37.65 53.32
C HIS A 372 5.99 38.52 53.62
N GLY A 373 6.07 39.66 52.91
CA GLY A 373 6.86 40.86 53.27
C GLY A 373 5.95 41.92 53.92
N PRO A 374 6.06 43.24 53.65
CA PRO A 374 7.04 43.99 52.83
C PRO A 374 7.73 45.15 53.61
N SER A 375 8.56 45.99 52.96
CA SER A 375 8.64 47.48 53.09
C SER A 375 10.01 48.08 52.70
N SER A 376 10.03 49.40 52.49
CA SER A 376 11.16 50.27 52.08
C SER A 376 12.10 50.64 53.27
N SER A 377 13.26 51.31 53.13
CA SER A 377 13.59 52.48 52.29
C SER A 377 15.08 52.92 52.35
N HIS A 378 15.53 53.68 51.32
CA HIS A 378 16.52 54.80 51.34
C HIS A 378 17.98 54.59 51.87
N MET A 379 19.07 55.23 51.35
CA MET A 379 19.33 56.24 50.28
C MET A 379 20.78 56.15 49.72
N HIS A 380 21.02 56.85 48.58
CA HIS A 380 22.30 57.28 47.93
C HIS A 380 23.19 56.23 47.20
N ASN A 381 23.31 56.22 45.86
CA ASN A 381 23.91 57.18 44.88
C ASN A 381 25.45 57.03 44.80
N THR A 382 26.10 56.68 43.67
CA THR A 382 26.18 57.38 42.35
C THR A 382 26.63 56.49 41.17
N GLY A 383 26.32 56.89 39.92
CA GLY A 383 26.97 56.43 38.67
C GLY A 383 26.24 55.25 37.99
N ALA A 384 25.40 55.42 36.96
CA ALA A 384 25.57 56.03 35.62
C ALA A 384 26.38 55.17 34.63
N ASP A 385 25.92 54.85 33.42
CA ASP A 385 24.56 54.97 32.87
C ASP A 385 24.33 53.96 31.72
N SER A 386 23.11 53.43 31.62
CA SER A 386 22.59 52.78 30.41
C SER A 386 21.74 53.77 29.61
N PRO A 387 21.33 53.45 28.38
CA PRO A 387 19.88 53.27 28.24
C PRO A 387 19.46 52.11 27.32
N SER A 388 18.23 51.65 27.55
CA SER A 388 17.48 50.81 26.61
C SER A 388 16.38 51.63 25.91
N CYS A 389 15.76 51.01 24.91
CA CYS A 389 14.54 51.35 24.15
C CYS A 389 13.69 52.59 24.51
N SER A 390 13.09 53.20 23.48
CA SER A 390 11.83 53.97 23.59
C SER A 390 11.05 54.03 22.27
N ASN A 391 9.73 54.24 22.38
CA ASN A 391 8.77 54.23 21.28
C ASN A 391 8.50 55.65 20.70
N GLY A 392 8.02 55.70 19.45
CA GLY A 392 6.71 56.35 19.23
C GLY A 392 6.56 57.42 18.13
N ILE A 393 5.39 57.32 17.46
CA ILE A 393 4.50 58.43 17.04
C ILE A 393 5.01 59.43 15.98
N ALA A 394 4.39 59.40 14.78
CA ALA A 394 3.67 60.54 14.18
C ALA A 394 3.09 60.18 12.79
N SER A 395 2.05 60.91 12.35
CA SER A 395 1.45 60.80 11.00
C SER A 395 1.47 62.15 10.28
N SER A 396 1.64 62.16 8.95
CA SER A 396 1.47 63.35 8.11
C SER A 396 0.73 63.00 6.80
N LYS A 397 0.30 64.01 6.03
CA LYS A 397 -0.91 63.92 5.18
C LYS A 397 -0.73 64.26 3.69
N SER A 398 -1.34 63.41 2.85
CA SER A 398 -2.23 63.74 1.72
C SER A 398 -1.71 64.10 0.31
N LYS A 399 -2.61 63.79 -0.67
CA LYS A 399 -2.68 64.13 -2.11
C LYS A 399 -1.74 63.30 -3.03
N GLN A 400 -2.19 62.63 -4.10
CA GLN A 400 -3.11 62.96 -5.24
C GLN A 400 -2.46 63.93 -6.26
N ASN A 401 -2.59 63.77 -7.60
CA ASN A 401 -3.56 62.96 -8.37
C ASN A 401 -3.15 62.65 -9.86
N HIS A 402 -3.91 61.75 -10.50
CA HIS A 402 -4.23 61.65 -11.97
C HIS A 402 -3.19 61.38 -13.11
N SER A 403 -3.17 60.11 -13.56
CA SER A 403 -3.64 59.58 -14.88
C SER A 403 -3.05 59.96 -16.26
N LYS A 404 -3.19 58.97 -17.18
CA LYS A 404 -3.18 58.94 -18.67
C LYS A 404 -1.89 58.55 -19.44
N TYR A 405 -2.05 57.46 -20.20
CA TYR A 405 -1.41 57.04 -21.47
C TYR A 405 -1.17 58.20 -22.47
N PRO A 406 -0.21 58.12 -23.43
CA PRO A 406 -0.07 56.98 -24.36
C PRO A 406 1.34 56.61 -24.90
N ALA A 407 1.39 55.54 -25.72
CA ALA A 407 2.45 55.25 -26.71
C ALA A 407 1.98 55.71 -28.12
N PRO A 408 2.83 55.81 -29.17
CA PRO A 408 3.22 54.61 -29.95
C PRO A 408 4.57 54.71 -30.74
N SER A 409 4.78 53.78 -31.69
CA SER A 409 5.60 53.89 -32.93
C SER A 409 7.13 53.70 -32.83
N SER A 410 7.85 53.14 -33.84
CA SER A 410 7.47 52.30 -35.00
C SER A 410 8.73 51.71 -35.72
N SER A 411 8.55 51.17 -36.94
CA SER A 411 9.54 50.57 -37.89
C SER A 411 10.04 49.15 -37.53
N SER A 412 9.85 48.03 -38.26
CA SER A 412 9.73 47.66 -39.72
C SER A 412 11.04 47.07 -40.27
N SER A 413 11.10 46.04 -41.12
CA SER A 413 10.13 45.10 -41.75
C SER A 413 10.98 43.90 -42.34
N SER A 414 10.53 42.89 -43.11
CA SER A 414 9.36 42.69 -43.99
C SER A 414 9.16 41.21 -44.43
N SER A 415 7.89 40.84 -44.74
CA SER A 415 7.43 39.97 -45.86
C SER A 415 7.88 38.49 -46.00
N ALA A 416 7.02 37.53 -46.40
CA ALA A 416 5.56 37.55 -46.64
C ALA A 416 4.92 36.13 -46.76
N SER A 417 3.59 36.06 -46.55
CA SER A 417 2.54 35.19 -47.18
C SER A 417 2.74 33.66 -47.29
N SER A 418 1.75 32.78 -47.07
CA SER A 418 0.36 32.81 -46.52
C SER A 418 -0.12 31.32 -46.43
N SER A 419 -1.37 30.82 -46.31
CA SER A 419 -2.78 31.28 -46.17
C SER A 419 -3.63 30.01 -45.84
N SER A 420 -4.86 30.00 -45.29
CA SER A 420 -5.66 30.93 -44.46
C SER A 420 -7.04 30.31 -44.15
N SER A 421 -7.61 30.55 -42.95
CA SER A 421 -9.00 30.21 -42.50
C SER A 421 -9.38 28.71 -42.39
N SER A 422 -10.27 28.25 -41.50
CA SER A 422 -11.39 28.93 -40.81
C SER A 422 -11.54 28.56 -39.31
N SER A 423 -12.47 29.21 -38.59
CA SER A 423 -12.80 28.95 -37.17
C SER A 423 -14.32 29.18 -36.93
N PRO A 424 -14.87 29.14 -35.69
CA PRO A 424 -15.62 27.96 -35.24
C PRO A 424 -17.08 28.27 -34.82
N SER A 425 -17.83 27.24 -34.41
CA SER A 425 -19.16 27.38 -33.79
C SER A 425 -19.35 26.44 -32.59
N SER A 426 -20.30 26.79 -31.72
CA SER A 426 -20.58 26.14 -30.44
C SER A 426 -22.06 25.71 -30.35
N VAL A 427 -22.35 24.69 -29.55
CA VAL A 427 -23.73 24.35 -29.15
C VAL A 427 -23.77 23.69 -27.76
N ASN A 428 -24.84 23.97 -27.02
CA ASN A 428 -25.15 23.32 -25.74
C ASN A 428 -25.83 21.95 -25.97
N TYR A 429 -25.84 21.11 -24.94
CA TYR A 429 -26.81 20.02 -24.79
C TYR A 429 -27.82 20.37 -23.70
N SER A 430 -29.09 20.00 -23.93
CA SER A 430 -30.20 20.12 -22.99
C SER A 430 -30.94 18.79 -22.91
N GLU A 431 -31.55 18.51 -21.75
CA GLU A 431 -32.39 17.33 -21.53
C GLU A 431 -33.73 17.43 -22.27
N SER A 432 -34.34 16.28 -22.58
CA SER A 432 -35.81 16.14 -22.65
C SER A 432 -36.23 14.66 -22.62
N ASN A 433 -37.16 14.32 -21.72
CA ASN A 433 -37.90 13.06 -21.76
C ASN A 433 -38.90 13.07 -22.93
N SER A 434 -39.29 11.89 -23.41
CA SER A 434 -40.61 11.69 -24.04
C SER A 434 -41.05 10.23 -23.93
N THR A 435 -42.32 10.05 -23.55
CA THR A 435 -43.01 8.77 -23.40
C THR A 435 -44.04 8.59 -24.50
N ASP A 436 -44.23 7.37 -25.01
CA ASP A 436 -45.57 6.90 -25.39
C ASP A 436 -45.67 5.37 -25.29
N SER A 437 -46.88 4.82 -25.35
CA SER A 437 -47.19 3.40 -25.12
C SER A 437 -48.29 2.89 -26.04
N THR A 438 -48.14 1.69 -26.58
CA THR A 438 -49.27 0.92 -27.16
C THR A 438 -49.24 -0.55 -26.74
N LYS A 439 -50.42 -1.16 -26.60
CA LYS A 439 -50.65 -2.52 -26.10
C LYS A 439 -50.89 -3.52 -27.23
N SER A 440 -50.49 -4.77 -27.04
CA SER A 440 -51.35 -5.95 -27.31
C SER A 440 -50.77 -7.26 -26.73
N GLN A 441 -51.65 -8.24 -26.53
CA GLN A 441 -51.46 -9.58 -25.92
C GLN A 441 -52.71 -10.43 -26.33
N PRO A 442 -52.90 -11.72 -25.97
CA PRO A 442 -52.07 -12.70 -25.22
C PRO A 442 -52.02 -14.13 -25.88
N HIS A 443 -51.87 -15.19 -25.05
CA HIS A 443 -52.01 -16.66 -25.25
C HIS A 443 -50.69 -17.45 -25.40
N SER A 444 -50.13 -18.07 -24.35
CA SER A 444 -50.48 -19.37 -23.66
C SER A 444 -49.91 -20.61 -24.37
N SER A 445 -49.39 -21.68 -23.73
CA SER A 445 -49.79 -22.34 -22.45
C SER A 445 -48.66 -23.19 -21.80
N THR A 446 -48.95 -23.82 -20.64
CA THR A 446 -48.29 -25.01 -20.00
C THR A 446 -46.78 -24.92 -19.70
N SER A 447 -46.27 -24.89 -18.45
CA SER A 447 -46.47 -25.70 -17.22
C SER A 447 -45.49 -26.87 -17.06
N ASN A 448 -44.69 -26.85 -16.00
CA ASN A 448 -44.64 -27.91 -14.98
C ASN A 448 -43.88 -27.41 -13.74
N GLN A 449 -44.12 -28.04 -12.59
CA GLN A 449 -43.59 -27.66 -11.29
C GLN A 449 -43.29 -28.94 -10.51
N GLU A 450 -42.03 -29.16 -10.12
CA GLU A 450 -41.65 -30.21 -9.18
C GLU A 450 -40.77 -29.60 -8.07
N THR A 451 -40.93 -30.15 -6.87
CA THR A 451 -40.40 -29.60 -5.62
C THR A 451 -39.21 -30.40 -5.12
N SER A 452 -38.18 -29.72 -4.64
CA SER A 452 -37.17 -30.35 -3.77
C SER A 452 -36.63 -29.30 -2.80
N ASP A 453 -37.06 -29.39 -1.55
CA ASP A 453 -36.51 -28.58 -0.47
C ASP A 453 -35.12 -29.07 -0.11
N SER A 454 -34.22 -28.12 0.13
CA SER A 454 -32.92 -28.35 0.76
C SER A 454 -32.55 -27.07 1.48
N GLU A 455 -32.78 -27.07 2.80
CA GLU A 455 -32.54 -25.90 3.64
C GLU A 455 -31.05 -25.57 3.65
N MET A 456 -30.70 -24.41 3.10
CA MET A 456 -29.36 -23.84 3.17
C MET A 456 -29.48 -22.46 3.79
N GLU A 457 -29.06 -22.35 5.05
CA GLU A 457 -29.10 -21.10 5.80
C GLU A 457 -28.18 -20.07 5.09
N MET A 458 -28.77 -19.02 4.52
CA MET A 458 -27.98 -17.90 4.01
C MET A 458 -27.48 -17.08 5.18
N GLU A 459 -26.17 -17.13 5.42
CA GLU A 459 -25.50 -16.20 6.34
C GLU A 459 -25.80 -14.76 5.92
N ALA A 460 -26.22 -13.93 6.88
CA ALA A 460 -26.52 -12.54 6.62
C ALA A 460 -25.23 -11.74 6.45
N GLU A 461 -24.79 -11.59 5.19
CA GLU A 461 -23.66 -10.76 4.71
C GLU A 461 -23.62 -9.37 5.37
N HIS A 462 -22.96 -9.27 6.53
CA HIS A 462 -22.70 -8.01 7.22
C HIS A 462 -21.46 -7.37 6.59
N TYR A 463 -21.69 -6.47 5.64
CA TYR A 463 -20.67 -5.61 5.04
C TYR A 463 -19.70 -5.06 6.11
N PRO A 464 -18.41 -5.46 6.10
CA PRO A 464 -17.45 -5.00 7.11
C PRO A 464 -17.22 -3.50 6.94
N ASN A 465 -17.48 -2.75 8.02
CA ASN A 465 -17.71 -1.31 7.97
C ASN A 465 -16.40 -0.48 7.93
N GLY A 466 -15.63 -0.63 6.85
CA GLY A 466 -14.60 0.33 6.43
C GLY A 466 -13.38 0.48 7.34
N VAL A 467 -13.04 -0.52 8.15
CA VAL A 467 -11.73 -0.57 8.83
C VAL A 467 -10.69 -1.01 7.79
N LEU A 468 -10.01 -0.04 7.20
CA LEU A 468 -8.92 -0.25 6.25
C LEU A 468 -7.79 -1.05 6.93
N GLU A 469 -7.35 -2.15 6.32
CA GLU A 469 -6.10 -2.81 6.72
C GLU A 469 -4.93 -1.80 6.68
N SER A 470 -3.93 -1.99 7.53
CA SER A 470 -2.97 -0.94 7.92
C SER A 470 -2.04 -0.44 6.79
N MET A 471 -2.59 0.38 5.90
CA MET A 471 -1.86 1.34 5.09
C MET A 471 -1.39 2.47 6.00
N SER A 472 -0.25 2.25 6.65
CA SER A 472 0.40 3.20 7.56
C SER A 472 0.90 4.42 6.79
N THR A 473 0.01 5.39 6.57
CA THR A 473 0.31 6.69 5.96
C THR A 473 1.15 7.53 6.92
N ARG A 474 2.48 7.38 6.82
CA ARG A 474 3.48 8.09 7.61
C ARG A 474 3.46 9.61 7.37
N ILE A 475 2.54 10.32 8.02
CA ILE A 475 2.67 11.76 8.27
C ILE A 475 3.52 11.92 9.54
N VAL A 476 4.84 11.98 9.36
CA VAL A 476 5.80 12.05 10.47
C VAL A 476 5.74 13.41 11.16
N ASN A 477 5.18 13.46 12.37
CA ASN A 477 5.38 14.59 13.27
C ASN A 477 6.87 14.67 13.67
N GLY A 478 7.49 15.82 13.43
CA GLY A 478 8.95 15.94 13.41
C GLY A 478 9.66 16.02 14.76
N ALA A 479 9.90 14.87 15.41
CA ALA A 479 11.02 14.61 16.33
C ALA A 479 11.12 13.08 16.54
N TYR A 480 12.27 12.41 16.57
CA TYR A 480 13.66 12.86 16.68
C TYR A 480 14.54 12.15 15.62
N LYS A 481 15.70 12.72 15.28
CA LYS A 481 16.76 11.95 14.63
C LYS A 481 17.60 11.26 15.70
N HIS A 482 17.81 9.95 15.56
CA HIS A 482 18.97 9.29 16.15
C HIS A 482 20.02 9.17 15.04
N GLU A 483 21.29 9.42 15.35
CA GLU A 483 22.39 9.12 14.42
C GLU A 483 22.88 7.70 14.66
N ASP A 484 23.24 7.00 13.58
CA ASP A 484 23.78 5.64 13.64
C ASP A 484 25.28 5.69 13.99
N LEU A 485 25.62 5.37 15.24
CA LEU A 485 27.01 5.12 15.64
C LEU A 485 27.33 3.63 15.49
N GLN A 486 27.98 3.28 14.37
CA GLN A 486 28.65 2.00 14.20
C GLN A 486 29.69 1.81 15.33
N THR A 487 29.61 0.68 16.03
CA THR A 487 30.64 0.26 16.98
C THR A 487 30.90 -1.25 16.81
N ASP A 488 32.13 -1.69 17.06
CA ASP A 488 32.68 -2.92 16.49
C ASP A 488 32.31 -4.22 17.25
N GLU A 489 32.37 -5.35 16.53
CA GLU A 489 32.14 -6.70 17.08
C GLU A 489 33.33 -7.15 17.95
N SER A 490 33.23 -6.98 19.28
CA SER A 490 34.12 -7.68 20.21
C SER A 490 33.47 -7.98 21.56
N SER A 491 33.68 -9.19 22.07
CA SER A 491 32.97 -9.75 23.22
C SER A 491 33.64 -9.44 24.57
N MET A 492 32.95 -8.73 25.46
CA MET A 492 33.04 -8.91 26.93
C MET A 492 31.68 -8.68 27.59
N ASP A 493 31.49 -9.28 28.78
CA ASP A 493 30.25 -9.29 29.57
C ASP A 493 30.19 -8.10 30.53
N ASP A 494 29.19 -7.21 30.40
CA ASP A 494 28.83 -6.24 31.45
C ASP A 494 27.39 -5.68 31.37
N GLY A 495 26.80 -5.46 32.55
CA GLY A 495 26.15 -4.18 32.89
C GLY A 495 24.73 -3.87 32.40
N HIS A 496 24.18 -4.48 31.35
CA HIS A 496 22.85 -4.07 30.85
C HIS A 496 21.70 -4.37 31.85
N PRO A 497 20.93 -3.34 32.29
CA PRO A 497 19.82 -3.55 33.22
C PRO A 497 18.62 -4.18 32.49
N ARG A 498 18.48 -5.51 32.60
CA ARG A 498 17.32 -6.27 32.10
C ARG A 498 16.01 -5.61 32.55
N ARG A 499 15.11 -5.32 31.60
CA ARG A 499 13.82 -4.68 31.89
C ARG A 499 12.83 -5.72 32.39
N GLN A 500 13.03 -6.14 33.63
CA GLN A 500 12.14 -7.07 34.31
C GLN A 500 10.70 -6.54 34.32
N LEU A 501 9.73 -7.44 34.18
CA LEU A 501 8.29 -7.18 34.39
C LEU A 501 8.08 -6.24 35.59
N CYS A 502 7.56 -5.04 35.32
CA CYS A 502 7.29 -3.97 36.30
C CYS A 502 8.44 -3.66 37.28
N GLY A 503 9.70 -3.83 36.85
CA GLY A 503 10.88 -3.61 37.70
C GLY A 503 11.03 -4.63 38.84
N GLY A 504 10.41 -5.81 38.73
CA GLY A 504 10.43 -6.85 39.76
C GLY A 504 9.48 -6.61 40.94
N ASN A 505 8.55 -5.65 40.83
CA ASN A 505 7.56 -5.38 41.88
C ASN A 505 6.46 -6.45 41.91
N GLN A 506 6.52 -7.37 42.87
CA GLN A 506 5.55 -8.46 43.03
C GLN A 506 4.09 -7.96 43.09
N ALA A 507 3.80 -6.86 43.78
CA ALA A 507 2.44 -6.33 43.89
C ALA A 507 1.89 -5.80 42.54
N ALA A 508 2.77 -5.28 41.67
CA ALA A 508 2.41 -4.91 40.31
C ALA A 508 2.10 -6.15 39.45
N THR A 509 2.96 -7.17 39.53
CA THR A 509 2.76 -8.45 38.83
C THR A 509 1.45 -9.13 39.25
N GLU A 510 1.14 -9.16 40.55
CA GLU A 510 -0.13 -9.68 41.07
C GLU A 510 -1.34 -8.89 40.55
N ARG A 511 -1.28 -7.55 40.51
CA ARG A 511 -2.38 -6.73 39.94
C ARG A 511 -2.57 -6.99 38.45
N ILE A 512 -1.49 -7.17 37.68
CA ILE A 512 -1.56 -7.50 36.24
C ILE A 512 -2.18 -8.88 36.02
N ILE A 513 -1.83 -9.89 36.82
CA ILE A 513 -2.42 -11.24 36.73
C ILE A 513 -3.93 -11.18 37.05
N LEU A 514 -4.35 -10.35 38.01
CA LEU A 514 -5.77 -10.13 38.30
C LEU A 514 -6.49 -9.42 37.14
N PHE A 515 -5.92 -8.33 36.61
CA PHE A 515 -6.47 -7.61 35.46
C PHE A 515 -6.56 -8.50 34.21
N GLY A 516 -5.57 -9.37 33.96
CA GLY A 516 -5.62 -10.34 32.86
C GLY A 516 -6.79 -11.31 32.97
N ARG A 517 -7.18 -11.70 34.19
CA ARG A 517 -8.39 -12.52 34.43
C ARG A 517 -9.67 -11.73 34.24
N GLU A 518 -9.71 -10.47 34.69
CA GLU A 518 -10.82 -9.54 34.42
C GLU A 518 -11.04 -9.37 32.90
N LEU A 519 -9.95 -9.21 32.14
CA LEU A 519 -9.95 -9.03 30.69
C LEU A 519 -10.35 -10.31 29.93
N GLN A 520 -9.86 -11.48 30.35
CA GLN A 520 -10.30 -12.78 29.82
C GLN A 520 -11.80 -12.99 30.02
N ALA A 521 -12.31 -12.75 31.24
CA ALA A 521 -13.73 -12.89 31.55
C ALA A 521 -14.61 -11.93 30.74
N LEU A 522 -14.14 -10.71 30.46
CA LEU A 522 -14.81 -9.75 29.57
C LEU A 522 -14.89 -10.29 28.14
N SER A 523 -13.80 -10.87 27.60
CA SER A 523 -13.85 -11.50 26.26
C SER A 523 -14.79 -12.70 26.21
N GLU A 524 -14.85 -13.50 27.28
CA GLU A 524 -15.79 -14.63 27.39
C GLU A 524 -17.24 -14.18 27.56
N GLN A 525 -17.50 -12.99 28.11
CA GLN A 525 -18.83 -12.37 28.11
C GLN A 525 -19.21 -11.88 26.72
N LEU A 526 -18.37 -11.07 26.06
CA LEU A 526 -18.63 -10.59 24.71
C LEU A 526 -18.79 -11.73 23.70
N GLY A 527 -18.00 -12.80 23.85
CA GLY A 527 -18.11 -14.03 23.05
C GLY A 527 -19.42 -14.80 23.22
N ARG A 528 -20.15 -14.59 24.33
CA ARG A 528 -21.49 -15.16 24.59
C ARG A 528 -22.63 -14.25 24.15
N GLU A 529 -22.44 -12.93 24.23
CA GLU A 529 -23.46 -11.93 23.89
C GLU A 529 -23.50 -11.57 22.40
N TYR A 530 -22.33 -11.52 21.74
CA TYR A 530 -22.17 -11.05 20.36
C TYR A 530 -21.49 -12.09 19.43
N GLY A 531 -21.18 -13.28 19.94
CA GLY A 531 -20.47 -14.32 19.20
C GLY A 531 -18.94 -14.17 19.20
N LYS A 532 -18.24 -15.15 18.62
CA LYS A 532 -16.77 -15.20 18.64
C LYS A 532 -16.16 -14.13 17.73
N ASN A 533 -15.38 -13.22 18.31
CA ASN A 533 -14.56 -12.27 17.57
C ASN A 533 -13.09 -12.75 17.52
N LEU A 534 -12.57 -12.97 16.30
CA LEU A 534 -11.18 -13.39 16.07
C LEU A 534 -10.19 -12.31 16.55
N ALA A 535 -10.42 -11.04 16.21
CA ALA A 535 -9.54 -9.95 16.61
C ALA A 535 -9.46 -9.78 18.14
N HIS A 536 -10.53 -10.05 18.88
CA HIS A 536 -10.47 -10.09 20.35
C HIS A 536 -9.55 -11.20 20.86
N THR A 537 -9.57 -12.37 20.19
CA THR A 537 -8.75 -13.53 20.55
C THR A 537 -7.26 -13.25 20.26
N GLU A 538 -6.95 -12.66 19.10
CA GLU A 538 -5.59 -12.25 18.73
C GLU A 538 -5.04 -11.17 19.68
N MET A 539 -5.83 -10.15 20.00
CA MET A 539 -5.43 -9.09 20.95
C MET A 539 -5.10 -9.62 22.35
N LEU A 540 -5.84 -10.63 22.84
CA LEU A 540 -5.51 -11.31 24.10
C LEU A 540 -4.22 -12.13 23.98
N GLN A 541 -4.07 -12.88 22.88
CA GLN A 541 -2.91 -13.72 22.65
C GLN A 541 -1.62 -12.89 22.59
N ASP A 542 -1.64 -11.76 21.88
CA ASP A 542 -0.53 -10.80 21.82
C ASP A 542 -0.24 -10.20 23.20
N ALA A 543 -1.26 -9.66 23.87
CA ALA A 543 -1.10 -9.01 25.17
C ALA A 543 -0.56 -9.97 26.23
N PHE A 544 -1.12 -11.17 26.34
CA PHE A 544 -0.72 -12.17 27.34
C PHE A 544 0.64 -12.83 27.01
N SER A 545 1.04 -12.89 25.73
CA SER A 545 2.37 -13.38 25.34
C SER A 545 3.51 -12.57 25.96
N LEU A 546 3.29 -11.28 26.28
CA LEU A 546 4.26 -10.43 26.98
C LEU A 546 4.60 -10.93 28.39
N LEU A 547 3.70 -11.67 29.06
CA LEU A 547 3.95 -12.26 30.39
C LEU A 547 4.78 -13.55 30.34
N ALA A 548 4.94 -14.19 29.17
CA ALA A 548 5.70 -15.43 29.04
C ALA A 548 7.24 -15.21 29.10
N TYR A 549 7.69 -13.94 29.10
CA TYR A 549 9.09 -13.56 29.02
C TYR A 549 9.50 -12.72 30.23
N SER A 550 10.67 -13.00 30.81
CA SER A 550 11.18 -12.25 31.97
C SER A 550 11.49 -10.78 31.65
N ASP A 551 11.80 -10.48 30.39
CA ASP A 551 11.87 -9.13 29.81
C ASP A 551 10.84 -9.06 28.67
N PRO A 552 9.73 -8.31 28.83
CA PRO A 552 8.67 -8.21 27.82
C PRO A 552 9.13 -7.68 26.45
N TRP A 553 10.25 -6.94 26.38
CA TRP A 553 10.80 -6.46 25.11
C TRP A 553 11.52 -7.57 24.31
N SER A 554 11.84 -8.70 24.95
CA SER A 554 12.38 -9.90 24.27
C SER A 554 11.31 -10.82 23.67
N CYS A 555 10.03 -10.51 23.91
CA CYS A 555 8.90 -11.25 23.34
C CYS A 555 8.81 -11.03 21.81
N PRO A 556 8.40 -12.03 20.99
CA PRO A 556 8.15 -11.83 19.56
C PRO A 556 7.17 -10.70 19.23
N VAL A 557 6.23 -10.41 20.13
CA VAL A 557 5.26 -9.30 20.04
C VAL A 557 5.65 -8.10 20.91
N GLY A 558 6.91 -8.01 21.35
CA GLY A 558 7.42 -6.91 22.19
C GLY A 558 7.24 -5.52 21.58
N GLN A 559 7.06 -5.43 20.25
CA GLN A 559 6.67 -4.19 19.54
C GLN A 559 5.34 -3.60 20.04
N GLN A 560 4.46 -4.39 20.65
CA GLN A 560 3.23 -3.91 21.30
C GLN A 560 3.50 -2.86 22.40
N LEU A 561 4.68 -2.89 23.02
CA LEU A 561 5.09 -1.96 24.08
C LEU A 561 5.56 -0.58 23.56
N ASP A 562 5.76 -0.45 22.24
CA ASP A 562 6.14 0.82 21.60
C ASP A 562 5.02 1.88 21.78
N PRO A 563 5.34 3.12 22.20
CA PRO A 563 4.38 4.21 22.28
C PRO A 563 3.55 4.46 21.00
N ILE A 564 4.06 4.14 19.80
CA ILE A 564 3.31 4.30 18.54
C ILE A 564 2.03 3.44 18.51
N GLN A 565 2.02 2.30 19.21
CA GLN A 565 0.88 1.39 19.30
C GLN A 565 -0.27 1.96 20.16
N ARG A 566 -0.09 3.15 20.75
CA ARG A 566 -1.16 3.92 21.40
C ARG A 566 -2.01 4.69 20.39
N GLU A 567 -1.46 5.03 19.22
CA GLU A 567 -2.11 5.89 18.24
C GLU A 567 -3.42 5.30 17.67
N PRO A 568 -3.50 4.00 17.26
CA PRO A 568 -4.74 3.43 16.73
C PRO A 568 -5.89 3.44 17.75
N VAL A 569 -5.58 3.09 19.01
CA VAL A 569 -6.55 3.07 20.12
C VAL A 569 -7.00 4.49 20.48
N CYS A 570 -6.08 5.45 20.50
CA CYS A 570 -6.36 6.87 20.71
C CYS A 570 -7.24 7.45 19.58
N ALA A 571 -6.98 7.07 18.32
CA ALA A 571 -7.76 7.50 17.16
C ALA A 571 -9.17 6.89 17.17
N ALA A 572 -9.32 5.61 17.50
CA ALA A 572 -10.62 4.94 17.61
C ALA A 572 -11.48 5.54 18.73
N LEU A 573 -10.90 5.80 19.92
CA LEU A 573 -11.61 6.47 21.01
C LEU A 573 -12.05 7.89 20.64
N ASN A 574 -11.19 8.69 20.00
CA ASN A 574 -11.56 10.01 19.53
C ASN A 574 -12.67 9.97 18.46
N SER A 575 -12.61 8.99 17.55
CA SER A 575 -13.64 8.75 16.52
C SER A 575 -15.00 8.46 17.14
N ALA A 576 -15.06 7.58 18.16
CA ALA A 576 -16.30 7.23 18.85
C ALA A 576 -16.86 8.38 19.72
N ILE A 577 -15.99 9.21 20.31
CA ILE A 577 -16.42 10.42 21.01
C ILE A 577 -17.10 11.38 20.02
N LEU A 578 -16.48 11.65 18.87
CA LEU A 578 -17.07 12.49 17.84
C LEU A 578 -18.40 11.92 17.31
N GLU A 579 -18.44 10.62 17.02
CA GLU A 579 -19.66 9.94 16.55
C GLU A 579 -20.80 10.02 17.57
N SER A 580 -20.51 9.87 18.88
CA SER A 580 -21.50 10.06 19.96
C SER A 580 -22.07 11.49 20.05
N GLN A 581 -21.34 12.47 19.51
CA GLN A 581 -21.76 13.88 19.42
C GLN A 581 -22.37 14.23 18.06
N ASN A 582 -22.62 13.24 17.18
CA ASN A 582 -23.05 13.40 15.78
C ASN A 582 -22.03 14.17 14.90
N LEU A 583 -20.75 14.14 15.26
CA LEU A 583 -19.65 14.73 14.49
C LEU A 583 -18.95 13.66 13.63
N PRO A 584 -18.29 14.03 12.51
CA PRO A 584 -17.66 13.07 11.61
C PRO A 584 -16.55 12.25 12.29
N LYS A 585 -16.71 10.92 12.31
CA LYS A 585 -15.72 9.99 12.90
C LYS A 585 -14.33 10.08 12.29
N GLN A 586 -14.22 10.50 11.02
CA GLN A 586 -12.95 10.76 10.32
C GLN A 586 -13.00 12.13 9.63
N PRO A 587 -11.87 12.87 9.56
CA PRO A 587 -11.84 14.17 8.89
C PRO A 587 -11.89 13.97 7.35
N PRO A 588 -12.58 14.84 6.59
CA PRO A 588 -12.71 14.72 5.13
C PRO A 588 -11.38 14.63 4.37
N LEU A 589 -10.29 15.19 4.91
CA LEU A 589 -8.94 15.07 4.35
C LEU A 589 -8.43 13.61 4.30
N MET A 590 -8.65 12.83 5.36
CA MET A 590 -8.25 11.41 5.38
C MET A 590 -9.14 10.56 4.48
N LEU A 591 -10.45 10.87 4.43
CA LEU A 591 -11.38 10.23 3.50
C LEU A 591 -10.97 10.45 2.04
N ALA A 592 -10.60 11.68 1.67
CA ALA A 592 -10.13 11.99 0.31
C ALA A 592 -8.83 11.26 -0.06
N LEU A 593 -7.86 11.17 0.86
CA LEU A 593 -6.61 10.42 0.64
C LEU A 593 -6.85 8.91 0.51
N GLY A 594 -7.74 8.35 1.33
CA GLY A 594 -8.17 6.96 1.23
C GLY A 594 -8.89 6.68 -0.10
N GLN A 595 -9.83 7.54 -0.48
CA GLN A 595 -10.56 7.43 -1.76
C GLN A 595 -9.64 7.57 -2.98
N ALA A 596 -8.63 8.45 -2.94
CA ALA A 596 -7.65 8.57 -4.02
C ALA A 596 -6.79 7.30 -4.16
N SER A 597 -6.34 6.75 -3.03
CA SER A 597 -5.57 5.50 -3.00
C SER A 597 -6.38 4.29 -3.50
N GLU A 598 -7.63 4.19 -3.05
CA GLU A 598 -8.57 3.16 -3.48
C GLU A 598 -8.95 3.29 -4.95
N CYS A 599 -9.13 4.53 -5.45
CA CYS A 599 -9.39 4.79 -6.87
C CYS A 599 -8.25 4.26 -7.75
N LEU A 600 -6.98 4.54 -7.40
CA LEU A 600 -5.82 4.00 -8.12
C LEU A 600 -5.79 2.45 -8.11
N ARG A 601 -6.14 1.84 -6.99
CA ARG A 601 -6.24 0.38 -6.84
C ARG A 601 -7.37 -0.22 -7.71
N LEU A 602 -8.51 0.46 -7.81
CA LEU A 602 -9.62 0.08 -8.69
C LEU A 602 -9.27 0.29 -10.17
N MET A 603 -8.56 1.37 -10.52
CA MET A 603 -8.02 1.61 -11.87
C MET A 603 -7.07 0.48 -12.31
N ALA A 604 -6.22 0.00 -11.39
CA ALA A 604 -5.32 -1.13 -11.63
C ALA A 604 -6.10 -2.42 -11.95
N ARG A 605 -7.12 -2.75 -11.14
CA ARG A 605 -8.02 -3.90 -11.39
C ARG A 605 -8.85 -3.75 -12.67
N ALA A 606 -9.20 -2.51 -13.05
CA ALA A 606 -9.90 -2.19 -14.30
C ALA A 606 -9.01 -2.23 -15.55
N GLY A 607 -7.70 -2.49 -15.40
CA GLY A 607 -6.76 -2.63 -16.53
C GLY A 607 -6.08 -1.34 -16.99
N LEU A 608 -6.26 -0.22 -16.28
CA LEU A 608 -5.74 1.09 -16.68
C LEU A 608 -4.26 1.23 -16.30
N GLY A 609 -3.35 0.86 -17.20
CA GLY A 609 -1.90 0.80 -16.92
C GLY A 609 -1.27 2.12 -16.44
N SER A 610 -1.90 3.28 -16.68
CA SER A 610 -1.41 4.59 -16.21
C SER A 610 -1.32 4.71 -14.69
N CYS A 611 -2.15 3.98 -13.93
CA CYS A 611 -2.16 4.08 -12.47
C CYS A 611 -0.88 3.56 -11.81
N SER A 612 -0.09 2.70 -12.46
CA SER A 612 1.15 2.18 -11.85
C SER A 612 2.24 3.24 -11.69
N PHE A 613 2.11 4.37 -12.40
CA PHE A 613 3.01 5.53 -12.36
C PHE A 613 2.41 6.75 -11.65
N ALA A 614 1.34 6.55 -10.88
CA ALA A 614 0.80 7.56 -9.97
C ALA A 614 0.51 6.93 -8.61
N ARG A 615 1.27 7.30 -7.57
CA ARG A 615 0.91 7.02 -6.17
C ARG A 615 0.41 8.31 -5.52
N VAL A 616 -0.45 8.21 -4.50
CA VAL A 616 -0.80 9.37 -3.67
C VAL A 616 0.44 9.93 -2.96
N ASP A 617 1.31 9.03 -2.47
CA ASP A 617 2.56 9.37 -1.77
C ASP A 617 3.48 10.30 -2.59
N ASP A 618 3.53 10.11 -3.92
CA ASP A 618 4.37 10.90 -4.83
C ASP A 618 4.02 12.41 -4.82
N TYR A 619 2.84 12.77 -4.31
CA TYR A 619 2.32 14.14 -4.20
C TYR A 619 2.20 14.64 -2.75
N LEU A 620 2.78 13.94 -1.76
CA LEU A 620 2.80 14.32 -0.33
C LEU A 620 4.15 14.88 0.13
N HIS A 621 5.00 15.34 -0.80
CA HIS A 621 6.40 15.75 -0.57
C HIS A 621 6.69 17.17 -1.07
#